data_AF-A0A9N9MD10-F1
#
_entry.id   AF-A0A9N9MD10-F1
#
_cell.length_a   1.000
_cell.length_b   1.000
_cell.length_c   1.000
_cell.angle_alpha   90.00
_cell.angle_beta   90.00
_cell.angle_gamma   90.00
#
_symmetry.space_group_name_H-M   'P 1'
#
loop_
_entity.id
_entity.type
_entity.pdbx_description
1 polymer ?
#
loop_
_entity_poly.entity_id
_entity_poly.type
_entity_poly.pdbx_seq_one_letter_code
_entity_poly.pdbx_strand_id
1 'polypeptide(L)'
;MSERIIPIEIENDDPSSQRETQGETIPTVNENDEQQQSQLSTTTPSSECESAVQTQGETIPTVNENDEQQQSQLSTTTPSSESESAVPLPEPTNPVESDTPSDTPGPSSTTTKVKVKSAAVSPKDEGEYEYLKNFDQLEGRDIEAIMQKYSLPNRDILEKIILVIDSAQDENFTPFIARNQKYTPLSMVKRAISILIKLKLNINPHHEFAIIIMKKNDAEVLSEFTNNYNNLIECLDEISECETEDIFDLNTVFSKLQDIGVPPSGPSPLKPGLEPPYILRTVFFYGRSFTLPQITMDENLEALFINPYFFCDVMMTHEVMETSNNCQKIFDVLQNLDKKGIGYFFPVGRDLRRMHKCIGRLVAHPLQRPIQKLIRN
;
A
#
# COMPACT_ATOMS: atom_id res chain seq x y z
N MET A 1 -22.52 -59.32 47.28
CA MET A 1 -23.30 -58.14 46.85
C MET A 1 -22.26 -57.14 46.38
N SER A 2 -21.76 -57.19 45.15
CA SER A 2 -22.46 -57.29 43.85
C SER A 2 -23.21 -55.97 43.58
N GLU A 3 -23.04 -55.26 42.46
CA GLU A 3 -22.48 -55.63 41.14
C GLU A 3 -21.53 -54.54 40.56
N ARG A 4 -20.37 -54.92 39.99
CA ARG A 4 -20.03 -55.04 38.54
C ARG A 4 -19.84 -53.72 37.74
N ILE A 5 -18.57 -53.37 37.56
CA ILE A 5 -17.99 -52.69 36.39
C ILE A 5 -17.50 -53.78 35.41
N ILE A 6 -17.63 -53.62 34.08
CA ILE A 6 -16.67 -53.89 32.96
C ILE A 6 -17.41 -53.96 31.60
N PRO A 7 -16.75 -53.84 30.41
CA PRO A 7 -15.52 -53.12 30.05
C PRO A 7 -15.66 -52.23 28.77
N ILE A 8 -14.53 -51.68 28.30
CA ILE A 8 -14.27 -51.25 26.91
C ILE A 8 -13.57 -52.42 26.18
N GLU A 9 -13.71 -52.57 24.87
CA GLU A 9 -12.81 -53.41 24.06
C GLU A 9 -12.49 -52.77 22.69
N ILE A 10 -11.36 -53.18 22.10
CA ILE A 10 -10.69 -52.57 20.93
C ILE A 10 -10.03 -53.71 20.12
N GLU A 11 -10.12 -53.69 18.78
CA GLU A 11 -9.18 -54.20 17.74
C GLU A 11 -9.91 -54.15 16.37
N ASN A 12 -9.33 -53.67 15.25
CA ASN A 12 -8.21 -54.19 14.42
C ASN A 12 -8.56 -55.58 13.82
N ASP A 13 -8.59 -55.80 12.50
CA ASP A 13 -7.44 -55.78 11.58
C ASP A 13 -7.86 -55.72 10.08
N ASP A 14 -6.87 -55.48 9.20
CA ASP A 14 -6.91 -55.63 7.72
C ASP A 14 -6.35 -57.02 7.30
N PRO A 15 -6.81 -57.66 6.21
CA PRO A 15 -5.89 -57.72 5.05
C PRO A 15 -6.52 -57.77 3.64
N SER A 16 -5.75 -57.26 2.69
CA SER A 16 -5.95 -57.35 1.23
C SER A 16 -6.07 -58.77 0.65
N SER A 17 -6.82 -58.93 -0.46
CA SER A 17 -6.42 -59.89 -1.51
C SER A 17 -6.87 -59.51 -2.93
N GLN A 18 -6.02 -59.89 -3.88
CA GLN A 18 -5.99 -59.61 -5.32
C GLN A 18 -7.10 -60.29 -6.13
N ARG A 19 -7.44 -59.74 -7.32
CA ARG A 19 -7.22 -60.45 -8.59
C ARG A 19 -7.35 -59.59 -9.85
N GLU A 20 -6.66 -60.01 -10.90
CA GLU A 20 -6.64 -59.42 -12.25
C GLU A 20 -7.67 -60.08 -13.18
N THR A 21 -8.10 -59.39 -14.25
CA THR A 21 -7.98 -59.88 -15.65
C THR A 21 -8.34 -58.78 -16.67
N GLN A 22 -7.48 -58.62 -17.70
CA GLN A 22 -7.74 -58.49 -19.16
C GLN A 22 -9.05 -57.83 -19.66
N GLY A 23 -9.08 -57.02 -20.72
CA GLY A 23 -8.03 -56.58 -21.66
C GLY A 23 -8.65 -56.17 -23.02
N GLU A 24 -7.88 -55.46 -23.88
CA GLU A 24 -8.25 -55.03 -25.26
C GLU A 24 -9.42 -54.01 -25.37
N THR A 25 -9.56 -53.16 -26.41
CA THR A 25 -8.75 -52.89 -27.62
C THR A 25 -8.81 -51.38 -28.01
N ILE A 26 -7.85 -50.89 -28.82
CA ILE A 26 -7.86 -49.58 -29.50
C ILE A 26 -7.60 -49.83 -31.00
N PRO A 27 -8.53 -49.46 -31.91
CA PRO A 27 -8.27 -48.41 -32.93
C PRO A 27 -9.55 -47.67 -33.44
N THR A 28 -9.57 -46.59 -34.26
CA THR A 28 -8.70 -45.43 -34.57
C THR A 28 -9.51 -44.38 -35.38
N VAL A 29 -9.14 -43.09 -35.31
CA VAL A 29 -9.11 -42.05 -36.39
C VAL A 29 -10.21 -42.02 -37.48
N ASN A 30 -10.86 -40.85 -37.66
CA ASN A 30 -10.96 -40.20 -38.98
C ASN A 30 -11.28 -38.69 -38.87
N GLU A 31 -10.89 -37.93 -39.90
CA GLU A 31 -11.10 -36.48 -40.05
C GLU A 31 -12.04 -36.17 -41.25
N ASN A 32 -12.56 -34.94 -41.31
CA ASN A 32 -13.21 -34.29 -42.47
C ASN A 32 -14.60 -34.88 -42.87
N ASP A 33 -15.48 -34.17 -43.60
CA ASP A 33 -15.38 -32.87 -44.29
C ASP A 33 -16.78 -32.18 -44.39
N GLU A 34 -16.91 -31.19 -45.29
CA GLU A 34 -18.14 -30.60 -45.87
C GLU A 34 -18.81 -29.38 -45.18
N GLN A 35 -18.22 -28.24 -45.54
CA GLN A 35 -18.82 -26.91 -45.82
C GLN A 35 -20.31 -26.86 -46.21
N GLN A 36 -20.96 -25.71 -45.94
CA GLN A 36 -21.85 -25.08 -46.93
C GLN A 36 -21.93 -23.54 -46.78
N GLN A 37 -22.33 -22.85 -47.85
CA GLN A 37 -22.20 -21.38 -48.00
C GLN A 37 -23.54 -20.66 -48.23
N SER A 38 -23.66 -19.43 -47.72
CA SER A 38 -24.35 -18.29 -48.37
C SER A 38 -23.86 -17.00 -47.68
N GLN A 39 -23.31 -15.95 -48.30
CA GLN A 39 -23.49 -15.23 -49.58
C GLN A 39 -24.46 -14.03 -49.51
N LEU A 40 -23.84 -12.83 -49.64
CA LEU A 40 -24.40 -11.54 -50.05
C LEU A 40 -25.44 -10.89 -49.09
N SER A 41 -25.61 -9.55 -49.07
CA SER A 41 -25.24 -8.52 -50.05
C SER A 41 -24.78 -7.20 -49.41
N THR A 42 -24.16 -6.35 -50.22
CA THR A 42 -23.82 -4.95 -49.91
C THR A 42 -24.92 -3.99 -50.36
N THR A 43 -25.10 -2.86 -49.66
CA THR A 43 -25.43 -1.57 -50.30
C THR A 43 -25.26 -0.38 -49.36
N THR A 44 -24.50 0.63 -49.80
CA THR A 44 -24.66 2.03 -49.38
C THR A 44 -25.77 2.67 -50.23
N PRO A 45 -26.32 3.82 -49.81
CA PRO A 45 -26.17 4.97 -50.71
C PRO A 45 -25.86 6.31 -50.02
N SER A 46 -25.31 7.23 -50.81
CA SER A 46 -25.29 8.69 -50.59
C SER A 46 -26.66 9.31 -50.99
N SER A 47 -26.93 10.62 -50.98
CA SER A 47 -26.10 11.85 -50.94
C SER A 47 -26.94 13.06 -50.46
N GLU A 48 -26.32 14.26 -50.43
CA GLU A 48 -26.93 15.61 -50.50
C GLU A 48 -27.80 16.08 -49.31
N CYS A 49 -27.59 17.28 -48.75
CA CYS A 49 -27.75 18.56 -49.45
C CYS A 49 -26.88 19.70 -48.88
N GLU A 50 -26.78 20.83 -49.60
CA GLU A 50 -25.89 21.97 -49.28
C GLU A 50 -26.63 23.23 -48.79
N SER A 51 -25.97 24.03 -47.93
CA SER A 51 -25.94 25.51 -47.95
C SER A 51 -25.13 26.03 -46.74
N ALA A 52 -24.11 26.91 -46.78
CA ALA A 52 -23.54 27.88 -47.75
C ALA A 52 -23.89 29.37 -47.53
N VAL A 53 -23.27 30.00 -46.52
CA VAL A 53 -22.99 31.45 -46.36
C VAL A 53 -21.69 31.53 -45.52
N GLN A 54 -20.49 31.90 -46.03
CA GLN A 54 -19.94 33.25 -46.34
C GLN A 54 -19.96 34.24 -45.14
N THR A 55 -18.96 35.10 -44.87
CA THR A 55 -17.83 35.60 -45.68
C THR A 55 -16.72 36.20 -44.79
N GLN A 56 -15.47 36.28 -45.29
CA GLN A 56 -14.33 37.12 -44.78
C GLN A 56 -13.86 36.76 -43.34
N GLY A 57 -12.67 37.07 -42.83
CA GLY A 57 -11.54 37.98 -43.11
C GLY A 57 -10.95 38.35 -41.71
N GLU A 58 -9.69 38.65 -41.45
CA GLU A 58 -8.52 38.96 -42.30
C GLU A 58 -7.19 38.73 -41.52
N THR A 59 -6.06 38.75 -42.25
CA THR A 59 -4.63 38.93 -41.84
C THR A 59 -4.11 38.72 -40.39
N ILE A 60 -2.99 37.99 -40.31
CA ILE A 60 -1.94 38.08 -39.28
C ILE A 60 -1.16 39.42 -39.41
N PRO A 61 -0.67 39.99 -38.30
CA PRO A 61 0.63 40.67 -38.31
C PRO A 61 1.61 40.12 -37.26
N THR A 62 2.91 40.21 -37.56
CA THR A 62 4.03 39.76 -36.73
C THR A 62 4.87 40.93 -36.22
N VAL A 63 5.49 40.75 -35.05
CA VAL A 63 6.73 41.41 -34.57
C VAL A 63 6.70 42.94 -34.35
N ASN A 64 7.02 43.36 -33.12
CA ASN A 64 8.15 44.26 -32.89
C ASN A 64 8.67 44.17 -31.44
N GLU A 65 9.96 44.46 -31.27
CA GLU A 65 10.67 44.58 -29.99
C GLU A 65 10.87 46.08 -29.64
N ASN A 66 11.47 46.35 -28.47
CA ASN A 66 12.04 47.64 -28.04
C ASN A 66 11.04 48.81 -27.75
N ASP A 67 11.32 49.80 -26.89
CA ASP A 67 12.50 50.06 -26.04
C ASP A 67 12.19 50.94 -24.78
N GLU A 68 13.19 51.11 -23.91
CA GLU A 68 13.46 52.27 -22.99
C GLU A 68 12.37 52.79 -21.99
N GLN A 69 12.59 52.75 -20.66
CA GLN A 69 13.46 53.57 -19.77
C GLN A 69 12.94 54.97 -19.32
N GLN A 70 12.58 55.09 -18.02
CA GLN A 70 12.85 56.20 -17.05
C GLN A 70 12.04 55.93 -15.76
N GLN A 71 12.49 55.98 -14.49
CA GLN A 71 13.50 56.73 -13.68
C GLN A 71 13.01 58.03 -12.97
N SER A 72 13.23 58.05 -11.65
CA SER A 72 13.13 59.19 -10.68
C SER A 72 11.70 59.72 -10.39
N GLN A 73 11.37 60.41 -9.28
CA GLN A 73 12.07 60.84 -8.05
C GLN A 73 11.29 60.32 -6.80
N LEU A 74 11.79 60.13 -5.57
CA LEU A 74 12.74 60.80 -4.64
C LEU A 74 12.06 61.72 -3.58
N SER A 75 12.73 61.93 -2.44
CA SER A 75 12.36 62.61 -1.17
C SER A 75 11.40 61.82 -0.25
N THR A 76 11.67 61.46 1.02
CA THR A 76 12.48 61.91 2.18
C THR A 76 11.79 62.88 3.16
N THR A 77 11.54 62.43 4.40
CA THR A 77 12.07 63.05 5.65
C THR A 77 11.78 62.20 6.90
N THR A 78 12.82 61.94 7.70
CA THR A 78 12.77 61.62 9.15
C THR A 78 12.86 62.95 9.95
N PRO A 79 12.58 63.03 11.28
CA PRO A 79 13.59 62.63 12.30
C PRO A 79 13.07 62.20 13.71
N SER A 80 14.02 61.75 14.57
CA SER A 80 14.03 61.79 16.06
C SER A 80 12.99 60.96 16.88
N SER A 81 13.31 60.40 18.06
CA SER A 81 14.60 60.29 18.78
C SER A 81 14.59 59.27 19.95
N GLU A 82 15.72 58.54 20.08
CA GLU A 82 16.49 58.22 21.31
C GLU A 82 15.99 57.36 22.49
N SER A 83 16.96 56.56 22.99
CA SER A 83 17.19 55.95 24.32
C SER A 83 17.01 54.42 24.38
N GLU A 84 18.05 53.60 24.17
CA GLU A 84 19.26 53.33 24.99
C GLU A 84 19.03 52.54 26.29
N SER A 85 19.44 51.27 26.28
CA SER A 85 20.34 50.69 27.29
C SER A 85 20.97 49.40 26.77
N ALA A 86 22.23 49.11 27.14
CA ALA A 86 22.98 47.93 26.72
C ALA A 86 23.90 47.45 27.84
N VAL A 87 24.22 46.14 27.88
CA VAL A 87 25.34 45.54 28.63
C VAL A 87 25.62 44.13 28.07
N PRO A 88 26.87 43.59 28.10
CA PRO A 88 27.38 42.80 26.97
C PRO A 88 27.65 41.29 27.21
N LEU A 89 28.11 40.66 26.13
CA LEU A 89 28.73 39.31 26.07
C LEU A 89 29.97 39.17 26.96
N PRO A 90 30.37 37.91 27.25
CA PRO A 90 31.73 37.52 26.85
C PRO A 90 31.85 36.11 26.23
N GLU A 91 32.78 35.99 25.29
CA GLU A 91 33.46 34.74 24.87
C GLU A 91 34.86 34.73 25.55
N PRO A 92 35.63 33.61 25.62
CA PRO A 92 36.46 33.23 24.47
C PRO A 92 36.97 31.74 24.40
N THR A 93 37.88 31.51 23.43
CA THR A 93 38.96 30.48 23.35
C THR A 93 38.66 29.02 22.96
N ASN A 94 39.08 28.67 21.75
CA ASN A 94 39.67 27.37 21.38
C ASN A 94 41.18 27.33 21.72
N PRO A 95 41.80 26.14 21.71
CA PRO A 95 43.15 25.95 21.15
C PRO A 95 43.14 25.03 19.90
N VAL A 96 44.28 24.89 19.23
CA VAL A 96 44.46 24.26 17.90
C VAL A 96 45.65 23.27 17.93
N GLU A 97 45.53 22.13 17.23
CA GLU A 97 46.57 21.39 16.46
C GLU A 97 45.89 20.13 15.86
N SER A 98 45.94 19.90 14.52
CA SER A 98 46.96 19.15 13.74
C SER A 98 46.82 17.60 13.90
N ASP A 99 46.99 16.74 12.89
CA ASP A 99 47.45 16.87 11.49
C ASP A 99 46.69 15.91 10.54
N THR A 100 46.85 16.10 9.22
CA THR A 100 46.55 15.09 8.18
C THR A 100 47.86 14.58 7.57
N PRO A 101 47.90 13.31 7.10
CA PRO A 101 47.85 13.17 5.63
C PRO A 101 46.98 12.01 5.13
N SER A 102 46.66 12.07 3.84
CA SER A 102 46.05 11.00 3.06
C SER A 102 47.03 9.86 2.75
N ASP A 103 46.51 8.65 2.50
CA ASP A 103 46.93 7.92 1.30
C ASP A 103 45.91 6.87 0.84
N THR A 104 45.95 6.51 -0.45
CA THR A 104 45.12 5.45 -1.05
C THR A 104 46.02 4.46 -1.79
N PRO A 105 45.84 3.14 -1.59
CA PRO A 105 45.77 2.30 -2.78
C PRO A 105 44.76 1.15 -2.68
N GLY A 106 44.20 0.80 -3.83
CA GLY A 106 43.76 -0.56 -4.14
C GLY A 106 44.33 -0.99 -5.50
N PRO A 107 43.98 -2.17 -6.03
CA PRO A 107 43.19 -3.25 -5.42
C PRO A 107 44.02 -4.54 -5.22
N SER A 108 43.50 -5.49 -4.43
CA SER A 108 43.97 -6.88 -4.46
C SER A 108 42.81 -7.85 -4.27
N SER A 109 42.71 -8.84 -5.17
CA SER A 109 41.63 -9.83 -5.17
C SER A 109 41.98 -11.05 -4.33
N THR A 110 41.19 -11.35 -3.30
CA THR A 110 41.23 -12.67 -2.62
C THR A 110 39.82 -13.17 -2.32
N THR A 111 39.47 -14.31 -2.90
CA THR A 111 38.12 -14.90 -2.87
C THR A 111 37.86 -15.69 -1.58
N THR A 112 37.67 -14.97 -0.46
CA THR A 112 37.29 -15.58 0.81
C THR A 112 35.80 -15.96 0.80
N LYS A 113 35.48 -17.26 0.84
CA LYS A 113 34.09 -17.75 1.00
C LYS A 113 33.56 -17.36 2.38
N VAL A 114 32.77 -16.28 2.47
CA VAL A 114 32.09 -15.87 3.69
C VAL A 114 31.04 -16.90 4.08
N LYS A 115 31.39 -17.78 5.02
CA LYS A 115 30.45 -18.73 5.62
C LYS A 115 29.54 -17.97 6.57
N VAL A 116 28.40 -17.49 6.05
CA VAL A 116 27.37 -16.77 6.80
C VAL A 116 26.94 -17.63 8.00
N LYS A 117 27.35 -17.22 9.20
CA LYS A 117 26.75 -17.71 10.45
C LYS A 117 25.37 -17.06 10.55
N SER A 118 24.36 -17.83 10.98
CA SER A 118 23.11 -17.24 11.43
C SER A 118 23.40 -16.28 12.59
N ALA A 119 22.93 -15.04 12.48
CA ALA A 119 22.85 -14.17 13.65
C ALA A 119 21.87 -14.81 14.64
N ALA A 120 22.21 -14.80 15.92
CA ALA A 120 21.24 -15.12 16.95
C ALA A 120 20.20 -13.99 17.01
N VAL A 121 18.92 -14.34 17.06
CA VAL A 121 17.82 -13.39 17.26
C VAL A 121 18.06 -12.64 18.58
N SER A 122 17.82 -11.33 18.61
CA SER A 122 18.02 -10.59 19.85
C SER A 122 16.84 -10.83 20.81
N PRO A 123 17.04 -10.84 22.14
CA PRO A 123 15.95 -11.04 23.11
C PRO A 123 14.83 -9.99 23.06
N LYS A 124 14.97 -8.91 22.26
CA LYS A 124 13.92 -7.90 22.03
C LYS A 124 13.04 -8.20 20.82
N ASP A 125 13.45 -9.13 19.97
CA ASP A 125 12.73 -9.48 18.74
C ASP A 125 11.97 -10.80 18.89
N GLU A 126 12.33 -11.65 19.88
CA GLU A 126 11.51 -12.79 20.34
C GLU A 126 10.10 -12.35 20.77
N GLY A 127 9.98 -11.25 21.53
CA GLY A 127 8.70 -10.64 21.90
C GLY A 127 7.98 -9.86 20.78
N GLU A 128 8.63 -9.66 19.63
CA GLU A 128 7.96 -9.23 18.40
C GLU A 128 7.37 -10.44 17.66
N TYR A 129 8.13 -11.54 17.58
CA TYR A 129 7.70 -12.79 16.98
C TYR A 129 6.50 -13.41 17.73
N GLU A 130 6.57 -13.54 19.05
CA GLU A 130 5.48 -14.13 19.85
C GLU A 130 4.18 -13.31 19.76
N TYR A 131 4.30 -11.99 19.62
CA TYR A 131 3.16 -11.11 19.40
C TYR A 131 2.52 -11.34 18.03
N LEU A 132 3.35 -11.45 16.97
CA LEU A 132 2.87 -11.62 15.60
C LEU A 132 2.22 -12.99 15.36
N LYS A 133 2.65 -14.06 16.05
CA LYS A 133 2.03 -15.40 15.96
C LYS A 133 0.51 -15.39 16.13
N ASN A 134 0.01 -14.62 17.12
CA ASN A 134 -1.43 -14.56 17.40
C ASN A 134 -2.23 -14.14 16.16
N PHE A 135 -1.62 -13.30 15.32
CA PHE A 135 -2.18 -12.71 14.12
C PHE A 135 -1.87 -13.46 12.81
N ASP A 136 -1.03 -14.51 12.81
CA ASP A 136 -0.55 -15.15 11.58
C ASP A 136 -1.46 -16.29 11.09
N GLN A 137 -2.72 -15.96 10.75
CA GLN A 137 -3.60 -16.88 10.01
C GLN A 137 -3.16 -17.12 8.54
N LEU A 138 -2.02 -16.56 8.11
CA LEU A 138 -1.48 -16.86 6.79
C LEU A 138 -0.69 -18.18 6.80
N GLU A 139 -0.34 -18.75 7.96
CA GLU A 139 0.25 -20.10 8.07
C GLU A 139 -0.51 -21.10 7.17
N GLY A 140 0.21 -21.82 6.30
CA GLY A 140 -0.37 -22.73 5.31
C GLY A 140 -0.58 -22.16 3.89
N ARG A 141 -0.55 -20.84 3.65
CA ARG A 141 -0.48 -20.32 2.27
C ARG A 141 0.84 -20.70 1.59
N ASP A 142 0.77 -21.51 0.54
CA ASP A 142 1.86 -21.98 -0.32
C ASP A 142 2.56 -20.81 -1.04
N ILE A 143 3.86 -20.62 -0.78
CA ILE A 143 4.64 -19.46 -1.26
C ILE A 143 5.13 -19.70 -2.68
N GLU A 144 5.55 -20.93 -2.99
CA GLU A 144 5.96 -21.39 -4.29
C GLU A 144 4.80 -21.25 -5.30
N ALA A 145 3.58 -21.58 -4.92
CA ALA A 145 2.38 -21.37 -5.73
C ALA A 145 2.04 -19.88 -5.93
N ILE A 146 2.20 -19.04 -4.91
CA ILE A 146 2.05 -17.57 -5.03
C ILE A 146 3.08 -17.01 -6.04
N MET A 147 4.35 -17.41 -5.92
CA MET A 147 5.43 -16.96 -6.81
C MET A 147 5.26 -17.45 -8.25
N GLN A 148 4.74 -18.66 -8.45
CA GLN A 148 4.40 -19.18 -9.78
C GLN A 148 3.20 -18.46 -10.39
N LYS A 149 2.14 -18.22 -9.62
CA LYS A 149 0.89 -17.59 -10.10
C LYS A 149 1.05 -16.09 -10.37
N TYR A 150 1.85 -15.39 -9.57
CA TYR A 150 2.07 -13.94 -9.66
C TYR A 150 3.54 -13.60 -9.91
N SER A 151 4.11 -14.18 -10.97
CA SER A 151 5.40 -13.74 -11.51
C SER A 151 5.22 -12.36 -12.18
N LEU A 152 5.45 -11.30 -11.39
CA LEU A 152 5.35 -9.90 -11.82
C LEU A 152 6.75 -9.32 -12.12
N PRO A 153 6.87 -8.33 -13.03
CA PRO A 153 8.15 -7.75 -13.38
C PRO A 153 8.76 -6.98 -12.20
N ASN A 154 9.97 -7.36 -11.77
CA ASN A 154 10.73 -6.62 -10.75
C ASN A 154 11.22 -5.29 -11.34
N ARG A 155 10.39 -4.26 -11.14
CA ARG A 155 10.52 -2.90 -11.66
C ARG A 155 10.04 -1.90 -10.61
N ASP A 156 10.64 -0.72 -10.64
CA ASP A 156 10.11 0.49 -10.00
C ASP A 156 9.30 1.21 -11.07
N ILE A 157 7.99 1.35 -10.88
CA ILE A 157 7.09 2.04 -11.80
C ILE A 157 6.18 2.99 -10.98
N LEU A 158 5.38 3.80 -11.67
CA LEU A 158 4.50 4.77 -11.02
C LEU A 158 3.51 4.07 -10.05
N GLU A 159 3.65 4.28 -8.76
CA GLU A 159 2.58 4.00 -7.79
C GLU A 159 1.52 5.13 -7.77
N LYS A 160 0.26 4.76 -7.99
CA LYS A 160 -0.92 5.49 -7.52
C LYS A 160 -1.33 4.90 -6.17
N ILE A 161 -1.21 5.68 -5.09
CA ILE A 161 -1.39 5.20 -3.70
C ILE A 161 -2.65 5.80 -3.07
N ILE A 162 -3.65 4.97 -2.82
CA ILE A 162 -4.85 5.32 -2.05
C ILE A 162 -4.56 5.06 -0.57
N LEU A 163 -4.58 6.12 0.23
CA LEU A 163 -4.44 6.08 1.68
C LEU A 163 -5.84 6.01 2.28
N VAL A 164 -6.22 4.86 2.84
CA VAL A 164 -7.51 4.71 3.56
C VAL A 164 -7.24 4.91 5.04
N ILE A 165 -7.79 5.97 5.61
CA ILE A 165 -7.48 6.43 6.97
C ILE A 165 -8.70 6.28 7.85
N ASP A 166 -8.60 5.47 8.89
CA ASP A 166 -9.66 5.32 9.88
C ASP A 166 -9.62 6.49 10.87
N SER A 167 -10.68 7.31 10.86
CA SER A 167 -10.80 8.45 11.79
C SER A 167 -11.62 8.13 13.03
N ALA A 168 -12.25 6.95 13.10
CA ALA A 168 -13.03 6.58 14.27
C ALA A 168 -12.13 6.19 15.47
N GLN A 169 -12.56 6.54 16.67
CA GLN A 169 -11.82 6.32 17.90
C GLN A 169 -12.65 5.49 18.88
N ASP A 170 -12.12 4.31 19.26
CA ASP A 170 -12.70 3.48 20.33
C ASP A 170 -12.82 4.32 21.63
N GLU A 171 -13.97 4.31 22.31
CA GLU A 171 -14.24 5.16 23.49
C GLU A 171 -13.15 5.10 24.57
N ASN A 172 -12.59 3.91 24.78
CA ASN A 172 -11.60 3.60 25.82
C ASN A 172 -10.23 3.24 25.20
N PHE A 173 -9.77 4.02 24.21
CA PHE A 173 -8.49 3.80 23.54
C PHE A 173 -7.26 4.03 24.46
N THR A 174 -6.19 3.25 24.25
CA THR A 174 -4.86 3.51 24.81
C THR A 174 -4.09 4.48 23.91
N PRO A 175 -3.55 5.59 24.44
CA PRO A 175 -2.75 6.52 23.65
C PRO A 175 -1.37 5.96 23.35
N PHE A 176 -0.81 6.32 22.19
CA PHE A 176 0.61 6.10 21.91
C PHE A 176 1.47 6.97 22.85
N ILE A 177 2.59 6.41 23.32
CA ILE A 177 3.56 7.11 24.17
C ILE A 177 4.82 7.42 23.37
N ALA A 178 5.17 8.70 23.23
CA ALA A 178 6.43 9.14 22.62
C ALA A 178 7.08 10.23 23.48
N ARG A 179 8.33 10.02 23.92
CA ARG A 179 9.08 10.96 24.79
C ARG A 179 8.28 11.42 26.02
N ASN A 180 7.59 10.47 26.67
CA ASN A 180 6.68 10.67 27.82
C ASN A 180 5.42 11.52 27.55
N GLN A 181 5.17 11.95 26.32
CA GLN A 181 3.91 12.57 25.90
C GLN A 181 2.95 11.52 25.33
N LYS A 182 1.65 11.71 25.58
CA LYS A 182 0.54 10.91 25.04
C LYS A 182 0.03 11.51 23.72
N TYR A 183 -0.33 10.64 22.77
CA TYR A 183 -0.85 11.00 21.45
C TYR A 183 -2.06 10.12 21.09
N THR A 184 -3.06 10.65 20.38
CA THR A 184 -4.18 9.83 19.86
C THR A 184 -3.67 8.90 18.75
N PRO A 185 -4.29 7.72 18.54
CA PRO A 185 -3.95 6.84 17.43
C PRO A 185 -3.95 7.57 16.08
N LEU A 186 -5.00 8.35 15.82
CA LEU A 186 -5.12 9.16 14.60
C LEU A 186 -3.97 10.16 14.43
N SER A 187 -3.60 10.92 15.46
CA SER A 187 -2.48 11.87 15.38
C SER A 187 -1.13 11.19 15.07
N MET A 188 -0.91 9.97 15.58
CA MET A 188 0.28 9.19 15.24
C MET A 188 0.22 8.56 13.84
N VAL A 189 -0.97 8.13 13.40
CA VAL A 189 -1.22 7.65 12.03
C VAL A 189 -1.00 8.76 11.01
N LYS A 190 -1.57 9.96 11.18
CA LYS A 190 -1.30 11.15 10.34
C LYS A 190 0.20 11.39 10.18
N ARG A 191 0.95 11.37 11.29
CA ARG A 191 2.40 11.55 11.31
C ARG A 191 3.15 10.42 10.60
N ALA A 192 2.69 9.17 10.75
CA ALA A 192 3.25 8.00 10.10
C ALA A 192 3.05 8.05 8.57
N ILE A 193 1.85 8.46 8.12
CA ILE A 193 1.50 8.68 6.72
C ILE A 193 2.29 9.86 6.13
N SER A 194 2.42 10.97 6.86
CA SER A 194 3.23 12.14 6.45
C SER A 194 4.69 11.77 6.14
N ILE A 195 5.24 10.77 6.87
CA ILE A 195 6.57 10.20 6.62
C ILE A 195 6.54 9.28 5.38
N LEU A 196 5.52 8.42 5.23
CA LEU A 196 5.36 7.54 4.07
C LEU A 196 5.28 8.33 2.75
N ILE A 197 4.41 9.34 2.67
CA ILE A 197 4.24 10.21 1.49
C ILE A 197 5.59 10.87 1.14
N LYS A 198 6.24 11.50 2.13
CA LYS A 198 7.53 12.19 1.92
C LYS A 198 8.62 11.24 1.43
N LEU A 199 8.70 10.03 1.97
CA LEU A 199 9.69 9.03 1.54
C LEU A 199 9.38 8.49 0.13
N LYS A 200 8.12 8.28 -0.22
CA LYS A 200 7.71 7.84 -1.55
C LYS A 200 7.93 8.89 -2.64
N LEU A 201 7.62 10.16 -2.36
CA LEU A 201 7.89 11.28 -3.28
C LEU A 201 9.40 11.54 -3.44
N ASN A 202 10.20 11.32 -2.39
CA ASN A 202 11.66 11.37 -2.48
C ASN A 202 12.27 10.22 -3.31
N ILE A 203 11.60 9.08 -3.43
CA ILE A 203 12.02 7.96 -4.31
C ILE A 203 11.64 8.27 -5.76
N ASN A 204 10.40 8.66 -5.99
CA ASN A 204 9.89 9.06 -7.31
C ASN A 204 8.87 10.20 -7.13
N PRO A 205 9.16 11.44 -7.60
CA PRO A 205 8.30 12.59 -7.40
C PRO A 205 7.03 12.55 -8.26
N HIS A 206 6.89 11.57 -9.16
CA HIS A 206 5.67 11.34 -9.92
C HIS A 206 4.65 10.47 -9.16
N HIS A 207 5.01 9.85 -8.02
CA HIS A 207 4.07 9.09 -7.20
C HIS A 207 2.87 9.94 -6.77
N GLU A 208 1.67 9.45 -7.03
CA GLU A 208 0.42 10.16 -6.75
C GLU A 208 -0.29 9.52 -5.56
N PHE A 209 -0.89 10.36 -4.72
CA PHE A 209 -1.65 9.96 -3.54
C PHE A 209 -3.08 10.45 -3.62
N ALA A 210 -4.02 9.59 -3.26
CA ALA A 210 -5.40 9.94 -2.95
C ALA A 210 -5.68 9.59 -1.48
N ILE A 211 -6.65 10.26 -0.86
CA ILE A 211 -7.00 10.06 0.55
C ILE A 211 -8.50 9.73 0.65
N ILE A 212 -8.81 8.56 1.21
CA ILE A 212 -10.15 8.16 1.62
C ILE A 212 -10.17 8.15 3.15
N ILE A 213 -11.20 8.73 3.75
CA ILE A 213 -11.42 8.73 5.20
C ILE A 213 -12.59 7.80 5.56
N MET A 214 -12.37 6.84 6.46
CA MET A 214 -13.43 6.05 7.05
C MET A 214 -13.99 6.82 8.25
N LYS A 215 -15.19 7.36 8.10
CA LYS A 215 -15.98 7.99 9.17
C LYS A 215 -16.67 6.92 10.02
N LYS A 216 -17.63 7.32 10.86
CA LYS A 216 -18.38 6.44 11.75
C LYS A 216 -18.90 5.19 11.03
N ASN A 217 -19.72 5.38 9.98
CA ASN A 217 -20.41 4.32 9.23
C ASN A 217 -20.27 4.39 7.69
N ASP A 218 -19.51 5.34 7.15
CA ASP A 218 -19.34 5.55 5.70
C ASP A 218 -17.89 5.97 5.38
N ALA A 219 -17.54 6.00 4.11
CA ALA A 219 -16.23 6.43 3.61
C ALA A 219 -16.35 7.62 2.66
N GLU A 220 -15.53 8.66 2.86
CA GLU A 220 -15.52 9.88 2.05
C GLU A 220 -14.19 10.05 1.32
N VAL A 221 -14.22 10.66 0.13
CA VAL A 221 -13.01 11.07 -0.59
C VAL A 221 -12.59 12.44 -0.10
N LEU A 222 -11.39 12.54 0.47
CA LEU A 222 -10.82 13.80 0.97
C LEU A 222 -9.81 14.41 -0.01
N SER A 223 -9.13 13.57 -0.80
CA SER A 223 -8.29 14.00 -1.92
C SER A 223 -8.35 12.99 -3.06
N GLU A 224 -8.54 13.48 -4.28
CA GLU A 224 -8.20 12.74 -5.50
C GLU A 224 -6.67 12.60 -5.65
N PHE A 225 -6.21 11.95 -6.72
CA PHE A 225 -4.78 11.72 -6.98
C PHE A 225 -4.00 13.02 -7.19
N THR A 226 -3.01 13.26 -6.33
CA THR A 226 -2.03 14.34 -6.48
C THR A 226 -0.65 13.92 -5.97
N ASN A 227 0.42 14.47 -6.54
CA ASN A 227 1.79 14.35 -6.01
C ASN A 227 2.21 15.58 -5.16
N ASN A 228 1.32 16.55 -4.97
CA ASN A 228 1.63 17.75 -4.19
C ASN A 228 1.63 17.45 -2.68
N TYR A 229 2.84 17.38 -2.11
CA TYR A 229 3.07 17.14 -0.69
C TYR A 229 2.28 18.08 0.23
N ASN A 230 2.21 19.38 -0.07
CA ASN A 230 1.60 20.35 0.85
C ASN A 230 0.09 20.12 0.95
N ASN A 231 -0.61 20.01 -0.17
CA ASN A 231 -2.03 19.69 -0.22
C ASN A 231 -2.35 18.38 0.53
N LEU A 232 -1.50 17.36 0.39
CA LEU A 232 -1.67 16.09 1.09
C LEU A 232 -1.49 16.22 2.61
N ILE A 233 -0.58 17.08 3.09
CA ILE A 233 -0.45 17.38 4.53
C ILE A 233 -1.63 18.21 5.02
N GLU A 234 -2.09 19.21 4.27
CA GLU A 234 -3.27 20.02 4.59
C GLU A 234 -4.51 19.14 4.74
N CYS A 235 -4.80 18.26 3.77
CA CYS A 235 -5.87 17.25 3.88
C CYS A 235 -5.66 16.30 5.08
N LEU A 236 -4.43 15.87 5.38
CA LEU A 236 -4.19 15.03 6.56
C LEU A 236 -4.49 15.78 7.86
N ASP A 237 -4.17 17.07 7.96
CA ASP A 237 -4.42 17.87 9.16
C ASP A 237 -5.92 18.16 9.37
N GLU A 238 -6.71 18.33 8.30
CA GLU A 238 -8.17 18.49 8.35
C GLU A 238 -8.93 17.28 8.94
N ILE A 239 -8.36 16.08 8.92
CA ILE A 239 -9.01 14.85 9.41
C ILE A 239 -9.26 14.92 10.93
N SER A 240 -10.50 15.15 11.37
CA SER A 240 -10.91 15.05 12.77
C SER A 240 -11.20 13.60 13.19
N GLU A 241 -10.96 13.25 14.47
CA GLU A 241 -11.54 12.05 15.08
C GLU A 241 -13.09 12.01 14.96
N CYS A 242 -13.68 10.82 15.01
CA CYS A 242 -15.12 10.59 15.17
C CYS A 242 -15.44 9.38 16.07
N GLU A 243 -16.72 9.19 16.41
CA GLU A 243 -17.20 8.02 17.16
C GLU A 243 -17.12 6.71 16.33
N THR A 244 -17.18 5.58 17.03
CA THR A 244 -17.33 4.21 16.49
C THR A 244 -18.77 3.71 16.50
N GLU A 245 -19.04 2.59 15.81
CA GLU A 245 -20.20 1.70 15.98
C GLU A 245 -19.71 0.24 16.08
N ASP A 246 -20.59 -0.72 16.37
CA ASP A 246 -20.24 -2.15 16.43
C ASP A 246 -19.77 -2.74 15.07
N ILE A 247 -20.23 -2.17 13.96
CA ILE A 247 -20.01 -2.66 12.59
C ILE A 247 -19.59 -1.49 11.69
N PHE A 248 -18.64 -1.72 10.79
CA PHE A 248 -18.32 -0.81 9.68
C PHE A 248 -18.40 -1.55 8.34
N ASP A 249 -19.11 -1.00 7.36
CA ASP A 249 -19.19 -1.57 6.02
C ASP A 249 -18.01 -1.10 5.14
N LEU A 250 -17.03 -1.98 4.92
CA LEU A 250 -15.90 -1.72 4.02
C LEU A 250 -16.33 -1.56 2.56
N ASN A 251 -17.51 -2.04 2.15
CA ASN A 251 -17.96 -1.86 0.76
C ASN A 251 -18.02 -0.37 0.40
N THR A 252 -18.36 0.51 1.36
CA THR A 252 -18.33 1.98 1.22
C THR A 252 -16.97 2.49 0.72
N VAL A 253 -15.87 2.05 1.35
CA VAL A 253 -14.49 2.36 0.96
C VAL A 253 -14.20 1.88 -0.46
N PHE A 254 -14.62 0.67 -0.79
CA PHE A 254 -14.34 0.09 -2.11
C PHE A 254 -15.18 0.72 -3.23
N SER A 255 -16.38 1.22 -2.96
CA SER A 255 -17.11 2.08 -3.91
C SER A 255 -16.32 3.36 -4.21
N LYS A 256 -15.85 4.08 -3.17
CA LYS A 256 -15.02 5.28 -3.37
C LYS A 256 -13.70 4.98 -4.09
N LEU A 257 -13.11 3.82 -3.83
CA LEU A 257 -11.91 3.35 -4.53
C LEU A 257 -12.18 3.18 -6.03
N GLN A 258 -13.29 2.54 -6.40
CA GLN A 258 -13.70 2.37 -7.80
C GLN A 258 -13.96 3.73 -8.49
N ASP A 259 -14.56 4.69 -7.78
CA ASP A 259 -14.77 6.06 -8.27
C ASP A 259 -13.44 6.80 -8.56
N ILE A 260 -12.43 6.65 -7.68
CA ILE A 260 -11.13 7.35 -7.78
C ILE A 260 -10.17 6.68 -8.78
N GLY A 261 -10.13 5.35 -8.83
CA GLY A 261 -9.04 4.65 -9.51
C GLY A 261 -9.30 3.17 -9.81
N VAL A 262 -9.23 2.85 -11.10
CA VAL A 262 -9.25 1.47 -11.60
C VAL A 262 -7.80 0.99 -11.80
N PRO A 263 -7.40 -0.22 -11.34
CA PRO A 263 -6.08 -0.77 -11.64
C PRO A 263 -5.94 -1.00 -13.15
N PRO A 264 -4.78 -0.72 -13.77
CA PRO A 264 -4.68 -0.69 -15.21
C PRO A 264 -4.96 -2.06 -15.83
N SER A 265 -5.84 -2.10 -16.83
CA SER A 265 -6.16 -3.26 -17.66
C SER A 265 -5.02 -3.59 -18.64
N GLY A 266 -3.79 -3.64 -18.14
CA GLY A 266 -2.61 -3.94 -18.92
C GLY A 266 -2.63 -5.38 -19.47
N PRO A 267 -1.79 -5.68 -20.47
CA PRO A 267 -1.60 -7.06 -20.91
C PRO A 267 -1.15 -7.94 -19.74
N SER A 268 -1.46 -9.23 -19.84
CA SER A 268 -1.03 -10.25 -18.87
C SER A 268 0.46 -10.08 -18.54
N PRO A 269 0.86 -10.17 -17.25
CA PRO A 269 2.26 -9.99 -16.82
C PRO A 269 3.25 -10.96 -17.47
N LEU A 270 2.73 -11.99 -18.17
CA LEU A 270 3.48 -12.94 -18.99
C LEU A 270 3.92 -12.41 -20.38
N LYS A 271 3.62 -11.15 -20.75
CA LYS A 271 4.09 -10.52 -21.99
C LYS A 271 5.26 -9.54 -21.74
N PRO A 272 6.51 -9.89 -22.11
CA PRO A 272 7.65 -8.98 -21.96
C PRO A 272 7.50 -7.70 -22.80
N GLY A 273 7.94 -6.57 -22.26
CA GLY A 273 8.05 -5.30 -22.99
C GLY A 273 6.80 -4.41 -23.01
N LEU A 274 5.71 -4.80 -22.32
CA LEU A 274 4.52 -3.96 -22.13
C LEU A 274 4.24 -3.82 -20.63
N GLU A 275 5.07 -3.02 -19.96
CA GLU A 275 4.89 -2.64 -18.55
C GLU A 275 3.64 -1.73 -18.41
N PRO A 276 2.82 -1.87 -17.36
CA PRO A 276 1.66 -0.99 -17.16
C PRO A 276 2.13 0.44 -16.81
N PRO A 277 1.33 1.48 -17.13
CA PRO A 277 1.72 2.87 -16.90
C PRO A 277 1.82 3.24 -15.41
N TYR A 278 1.20 2.44 -14.53
CA TYR A 278 1.26 2.55 -13.08
C TYR A 278 0.86 1.22 -12.42
N ILE A 279 0.99 1.12 -11.09
CA ILE A 279 0.19 0.20 -10.26
C ILE A 279 -0.79 0.98 -9.39
N LEU A 280 -1.90 0.35 -9.02
CA LEU A 280 -2.82 0.90 -8.02
C LEU A 280 -2.57 0.20 -6.68
N ARG A 281 -2.33 0.98 -5.63
CA ARG A 281 -2.01 0.47 -4.30
C ARG A 281 -2.91 1.13 -3.26
N THR A 282 -3.59 0.31 -2.45
CA THR A 282 -4.35 0.77 -1.30
C THR A 282 -3.59 0.43 -0.03
N VAL A 283 -3.49 1.38 0.90
CA VAL A 283 -2.91 1.17 2.23
C VAL A 283 -3.93 1.59 3.27
N PHE A 284 -4.47 0.61 4.00
CA PHE A 284 -5.41 0.84 5.10
C PHE A 284 -4.64 1.14 6.38
N PHE A 285 -5.04 2.21 7.07
CA PHE A 285 -4.59 2.59 8.40
C PHE A 285 -5.77 2.43 9.36
N TYR A 286 -6.02 1.20 9.81
CA TYR A 286 -7.18 0.81 10.60
C TYR A 286 -6.94 1.11 12.10
N GLY A 287 -7.91 1.76 12.75
CA GLY A 287 -7.76 2.33 14.10
C GLY A 287 -8.59 1.67 15.19
N ARG A 288 -9.73 1.06 14.80
CA ARG A 288 -10.71 0.44 15.70
C ARG A 288 -10.26 -0.92 16.23
N SER A 289 -10.71 -1.25 17.44
CA SER A 289 -10.39 -2.49 18.14
C SER A 289 -11.65 -3.31 18.48
N PHE A 290 -12.81 -2.65 18.52
CA PHE A 290 -14.10 -3.26 18.87
C PHE A 290 -15.01 -3.42 17.65
N THR A 291 -15.08 -2.40 16.78
CA THR A 291 -15.85 -2.43 15.52
C THR A 291 -15.40 -3.54 14.59
N LEU A 292 -16.33 -4.40 14.16
CA LEU A 292 -16.07 -5.40 13.14
C LEU A 292 -16.21 -4.81 11.73
N PRO A 293 -15.18 -4.87 10.87
CA PRO A 293 -15.35 -4.60 9.47
C PRO A 293 -16.18 -5.72 8.82
N GLN A 294 -17.12 -5.35 7.97
CA GLN A 294 -17.85 -6.26 7.09
C GLN A 294 -17.55 -5.90 5.63
N ILE A 295 -17.58 -6.90 4.75
CA ILE A 295 -17.40 -6.73 3.30
C ILE A 295 -18.24 -7.80 2.59
N THR A 296 -18.79 -7.45 1.43
CA THR A 296 -19.58 -8.38 0.60
C THR A 296 -18.92 -8.47 -0.75
N MET A 297 -18.23 -9.59 -1.00
CA MET A 297 -17.48 -9.81 -2.24
C MET A 297 -18.45 -9.94 -3.43
N ASP A 298 -18.54 -8.88 -4.24
CA ASP A 298 -19.19 -8.92 -5.55
C ASP A 298 -18.17 -9.23 -6.67
N GLU A 299 -18.65 -9.32 -7.91
CA GLU A 299 -17.80 -9.62 -9.07
C GLU A 299 -16.75 -8.52 -9.34
N ASN A 300 -17.04 -7.26 -9.00
CA ASN A 300 -16.13 -6.13 -9.20
C ASN A 300 -15.00 -6.14 -8.17
N LEU A 301 -15.31 -6.46 -6.90
CA LEU A 301 -14.35 -6.58 -5.81
C LEU A 301 -13.45 -7.79 -6.00
N GLU A 302 -13.98 -8.95 -6.36
CA GLU A 302 -13.13 -10.11 -6.69
C GLU A 302 -12.24 -9.81 -7.91
N ALA A 303 -12.76 -9.16 -8.96
CA ALA A 303 -11.97 -8.72 -10.12
C ALA A 303 -10.85 -7.72 -9.73
N LEU A 304 -11.13 -6.79 -8.80
CA LEU A 304 -10.16 -5.85 -8.24
C LEU A 304 -9.06 -6.59 -7.46
N PHE A 305 -9.43 -7.49 -6.54
CA PHE A 305 -8.46 -8.19 -5.69
C PHE A 305 -7.58 -9.20 -6.45
N ILE A 306 -8.08 -9.83 -7.52
CA ILE A 306 -7.26 -10.72 -8.38
C ILE A 306 -6.42 -9.98 -9.42
N ASN A 307 -6.69 -8.68 -9.68
CA ASN A 307 -5.93 -7.91 -10.68
C ASN A 307 -4.43 -7.89 -10.32
N PRO A 308 -3.52 -8.26 -11.24
CA PRO A 308 -2.08 -8.37 -10.94
C PRO A 308 -1.46 -7.04 -10.44
N TYR A 309 -1.96 -5.91 -10.92
CA TYR A 309 -1.42 -4.56 -10.67
C TYR A 309 -2.20 -3.78 -9.59
N PHE A 310 -3.18 -4.41 -8.93
CA PHE A 310 -3.78 -3.90 -7.68
C PHE A 310 -3.03 -4.44 -6.45
N PHE A 311 -2.82 -3.63 -5.43
CA PHE A 311 -2.18 -4.05 -4.17
C PHE A 311 -2.98 -3.54 -2.97
N CYS A 312 -3.13 -4.38 -1.95
CA CYS A 312 -3.78 -4.03 -0.69
C CYS A 312 -2.82 -4.30 0.47
N ASP A 313 -2.51 -3.26 1.25
CA ASP A 313 -1.71 -3.32 2.47
C ASP A 313 -2.53 -2.81 3.66
N VAL A 314 -2.17 -3.25 4.87
CA VAL A 314 -2.86 -2.89 6.11
C VAL A 314 -1.84 -2.63 7.22
N MET A 315 -1.93 -1.46 7.86
CA MET A 315 -1.38 -1.20 9.18
C MET A 315 -2.53 -1.04 10.17
N MET A 316 -2.66 -1.99 11.09
CA MET A 316 -3.69 -1.96 12.13
C MET A 316 -3.10 -1.45 13.44
N THR A 317 -3.52 -0.28 13.89
CA THR A 317 -3.25 0.22 15.24
C THR A 317 -4.43 -0.15 16.12
N HIS A 318 -4.20 -0.94 17.17
CA HIS A 318 -5.28 -1.55 17.96
C HIS A 318 -4.92 -1.64 19.44
N GLU A 319 -5.92 -1.87 20.29
CA GLU A 319 -5.75 -2.15 21.72
C GLU A 319 -5.07 -3.50 22.00
N VAL A 320 -4.67 -3.74 23.25
CA VAL A 320 -4.17 -5.05 23.66
C VAL A 320 -5.25 -6.11 23.40
N MET A 321 -4.86 -7.27 22.84
CA MET A 321 -5.81 -8.35 22.57
C MET A 321 -6.42 -8.87 23.87
N GLU A 322 -7.74 -8.82 23.96
CA GLU A 322 -8.52 -9.27 25.11
C GLU A 322 -9.82 -9.91 24.63
N THR A 323 -10.47 -10.72 25.48
CA THR A 323 -11.80 -11.27 25.21
C THR A 323 -12.91 -10.21 25.13
N SER A 324 -12.62 -8.98 25.53
CA SER A 324 -13.47 -7.79 25.46
C SER A 324 -13.56 -7.20 24.04
N ASN A 325 -12.59 -7.48 23.17
CA ASN A 325 -12.43 -6.81 21.88
C ASN A 325 -12.32 -7.79 20.70
N ASN A 326 -12.32 -7.26 19.48
CA ASN A 326 -12.40 -8.03 18.24
C ASN A 326 -11.08 -8.03 17.45
N CYS A 327 -9.96 -7.58 18.03
CA CYS A 327 -8.69 -7.34 17.32
C CYS A 327 -8.28 -8.46 16.35
N GLN A 328 -8.38 -9.72 16.76
CA GLN A 328 -8.05 -10.85 15.88
C GLN A 328 -9.01 -10.95 14.69
N LYS A 329 -10.32 -11.01 14.93
CA LYS A 329 -11.36 -11.14 13.90
C LYS A 329 -11.30 -9.99 12.88
N ILE A 330 -11.02 -8.77 13.37
CA ILE A 330 -10.80 -7.59 12.53
C ILE A 330 -9.60 -7.83 11.60
N PHE A 331 -8.47 -8.28 12.14
CA PHE A 331 -7.28 -8.57 11.33
C PHE A 331 -7.49 -9.73 10.36
N ASP A 332 -8.28 -10.75 10.72
CA ASP A 332 -8.66 -11.87 9.85
C ASP A 332 -9.46 -11.39 8.63
N VAL A 333 -10.47 -10.54 8.85
CA VAL A 333 -11.25 -9.94 7.74
C VAL A 333 -10.36 -9.08 6.85
N LEU A 334 -9.45 -8.30 7.44
CA LEU A 334 -8.52 -7.45 6.70
C LEU A 334 -7.51 -8.30 5.88
N GLN A 335 -6.97 -9.40 6.40
CA GLN A 335 -6.12 -10.34 5.65
C GLN A 335 -6.83 -11.00 4.46
N ASN A 336 -8.15 -11.23 4.57
CA ASN A 336 -8.96 -11.84 3.51
C ASN A 336 -9.23 -10.88 2.31
N LEU A 337 -8.83 -9.61 2.41
CA LEU A 337 -8.78 -8.68 1.28
C LEU A 337 -7.68 -9.07 0.27
N ASP A 338 -6.54 -9.62 0.72
CA ASP A 338 -5.48 -10.08 -0.19
C ASP A 338 -5.70 -11.53 -0.63
N LYS A 339 -6.37 -11.69 -1.78
CA LYS A 339 -6.57 -12.97 -2.49
C LYS A 339 -5.28 -13.51 -3.14
N LYS A 340 -4.18 -12.75 -3.15
CA LYS A 340 -2.94 -13.04 -3.90
C LYS A 340 -1.78 -13.47 -3.02
N GLY A 341 -1.75 -13.06 -1.74
CA GLY A 341 -0.67 -13.38 -0.79
C GLY A 341 0.59 -12.53 -0.96
N ILE A 342 0.43 -11.31 -1.48
CA ILE A 342 1.51 -10.34 -1.78
C ILE A 342 1.30 -8.98 -1.10
N GLY A 343 0.17 -8.78 -0.42
CA GLY A 343 -0.11 -7.65 0.46
C GLY A 343 0.73 -7.69 1.74
N TYR A 344 0.93 -6.53 2.36
CA TYR A 344 1.65 -6.40 3.63
C TYR A 344 0.68 -6.07 4.78
N PHE A 345 0.60 -6.94 5.77
CA PHE A 345 -0.32 -6.88 6.91
C PHE A 345 0.46 -6.72 8.22
N PHE A 346 0.27 -5.60 8.91
CA PHE A 346 1.01 -5.26 10.12
C PHE A 346 0.07 -4.91 11.28
N PRO A 347 -0.12 -5.81 12.27
CA PRO A 347 -0.74 -5.46 13.54
C PRO A 347 0.35 -4.81 14.40
N VAL A 348 0.29 -3.50 14.58
CA VAL A 348 1.32 -2.73 15.31
C VAL A 348 0.89 -2.38 16.74
N GLY A 349 -0.39 -2.59 17.08
CA GLY A 349 -0.95 -2.20 18.37
C GLY A 349 -0.82 -0.69 18.62
N ARG A 350 -0.51 -0.30 19.86
CA ARG A 350 -0.10 1.06 20.23
C ARG A 350 1.43 1.20 20.39
N ASP A 351 2.22 0.37 19.69
CA ASP A 351 3.70 0.39 19.75
C ASP A 351 4.33 1.28 18.66
N LEU A 352 5.03 2.33 19.11
CA LEU A 352 5.71 3.31 18.27
C LEU A 352 6.88 2.75 17.43
N ARG A 353 7.65 1.79 17.97
CA ARG A 353 8.78 1.13 17.27
C ARG A 353 8.23 0.26 16.14
N ARG A 354 7.18 -0.52 16.42
CA ARG A 354 6.51 -1.37 15.41
C ARG A 354 5.86 -0.53 14.33
N MET A 355 5.17 0.57 14.68
CA MET A 355 4.60 1.49 13.71
C MET A 355 5.67 2.08 12.78
N HIS A 356 6.80 2.57 13.30
CA HIS A 356 7.89 3.07 12.44
C HIS A 356 8.58 1.96 11.61
N LYS A 357 8.75 0.75 12.15
CA LYS A 357 9.26 -0.43 11.42
C LYS A 357 8.31 -0.82 10.27
N CYS A 358 7.00 -0.73 10.50
CA CYS A 358 5.95 -0.94 9.51
C CYS A 358 6.01 0.09 8.38
N ILE A 359 6.04 1.40 8.69
CA ILE A 359 6.17 2.46 7.66
C ILE A 359 7.43 2.25 6.81
N GLY A 360 8.57 1.91 7.43
CA GLY A 360 9.81 1.58 6.70
C GLY A 360 9.66 0.40 5.73
N ARG A 361 8.84 -0.61 6.06
CA ARG A 361 8.49 -1.72 5.16
C ARG A 361 7.48 -1.32 4.07
N LEU A 362 6.53 -0.43 4.38
CA LEU A 362 5.53 0.08 3.42
C LEU A 362 6.12 1.06 2.39
N VAL A 363 7.28 1.67 2.65
CA VAL A 363 8.00 2.49 1.66
C VAL A 363 8.50 1.69 0.45
N ALA A 364 8.65 0.35 0.54
CA ALA A 364 9.07 -0.47 -0.59
C ALA A 364 8.03 -0.47 -1.74
N HIS A 365 8.51 -0.55 -2.99
CA HIS A 365 7.64 -0.67 -4.18
C HIS A 365 7.03 -2.09 -4.26
N PRO A 366 5.70 -2.25 -4.43
CA PRO A 366 5.04 -3.57 -4.40
C PRO A 366 5.54 -4.61 -5.40
N LEU A 367 6.07 -4.22 -6.57
CA LEU A 367 6.66 -5.18 -7.53
C LEU A 367 8.10 -5.59 -7.21
N GLN A 368 8.77 -4.91 -6.28
CA GLN A 368 10.19 -5.16 -5.93
C GLN A 368 10.38 -5.75 -4.53
N ARG A 369 9.42 -5.51 -3.63
CA ARG A 369 9.46 -5.99 -2.26
C ARG A 369 9.27 -7.51 -2.20
N PRO A 370 9.97 -8.24 -1.30
CA PRO A 370 9.73 -9.66 -1.10
C PRO A 370 8.33 -9.93 -0.51
N ILE A 371 7.80 -11.14 -0.70
CA ILE A 371 6.60 -11.60 0.03
C ILE A 371 6.86 -11.48 1.54
N GLN A 372 5.89 -10.98 2.30
CA GLN A 372 6.10 -10.56 3.70
C GLN A 372 6.72 -11.67 4.58
N LYS A 373 6.26 -12.92 4.42
CA LYS A 373 6.78 -14.10 5.13
C LYS A 373 8.24 -14.45 4.82
N LEU A 374 8.74 -14.06 3.64
CA LEU A 374 10.13 -14.29 3.23
C LEU A 374 11.08 -13.21 3.82
N ILE A 375 10.54 -12.15 4.42
CA ILE A 375 11.32 -11.20 5.21
C ILE A 375 11.75 -11.90 6.50
N ARG A 376 13.02 -12.27 6.59
CA ARG A 376 13.64 -12.62 7.87
C ARG A 376 13.58 -11.39 8.79
N ASN A 377 12.98 -11.54 9.97
CA ASN A 377 12.83 -10.48 10.98
C ASN A 377 14.15 -10.17 11.69
#